data_AF-A0A256XBC9-F1
#
_entry.id   AF-A0A256XBC9-F1
#
_cell.length_a   1.000
_cell.length_b   1.000
_cell.length_c   1.000
_cell.angle_alpha   90.00
_cell.angle_beta   90.00
_cell.angle_gamma   90.00
#
_symmetry.space_group_name_H-M   'P 1'
#
loop_
_entity.id
_entity.type
_entity.pdbx_description
1 polymer ?
#
loop_
_entity_poly.entity_id
_entity_poly.type
_entity_poly.pdbx_seq_one_letter_code
_entity_poly.pdbx_strand_id
1 'polypeptide(L)'
;MFNDTGLELPETLINVFEVLNAYGLELHLAKAEVNFLEIVKLLGPPGRDYRYCCKIIKLAPICKALKKISNIGTVSITGQRKWESFTRAKIARVSLSRWVANTVVLAPINDWTNLHVWLYIFKYNLPYNRAYEKGYWWQKYLENYVKESQLPSIWLSYGLWRWRRRYPGDLVRFLDKECEVSVNSIINKVPKCLDIEVSYKDGKFYVNYKTLMKMSHERFLELIKILDKNYLVSNDKIIIKKHSIVDLSSSQVICRSSVECLNILKIIARSTYCTFCRLCSEWCRTNAISIDNYLRVNEDACRECLICNNVCPVAEYLVMRSDVLKKLKNTQN
;
A
#
# COMPACT_ATOMS: atom_id res chain seq x y z
N MET A 1 17.25 -10.11 11.13
CA MET A 1 16.17 -10.29 10.14
C MET A 1 16.46 -9.43 8.91
N PHE A 2 16.32 -9.99 7.71
CA PHE A 2 16.39 -9.25 6.44
C PHE A 2 15.04 -9.34 5.72
N ASN A 3 14.58 -8.23 5.14
CA ASN A 3 13.35 -8.21 4.36
C ASN A 3 13.66 -8.16 2.86
N ASP A 4 13.59 -9.30 2.21
CA ASP A 4 13.76 -9.45 0.77
C ASP A 4 12.45 -9.10 0.05
N THR A 5 12.47 -7.95 -0.63
CA THR A 5 11.32 -7.45 -1.39
C THR A 5 11.17 -8.08 -2.76
N GLY A 6 12.17 -8.86 -3.21
CA GLY A 6 12.31 -9.30 -4.59
C GLY A 6 12.81 -8.21 -5.54
N LEU A 7 13.16 -7.02 -5.04
CA LEU A 7 13.67 -5.87 -5.81
C LEU A 7 15.07 -5.43 -5.39
N GLU A 8 15.71 -6.21 -4.52
CA GLU A 8 17.03 -5.88 -4.02
C GLU A 8 18.07 -6.02 -5.12
N LEU A 9 19.00 -5.08 -5.15
CA LEU A 9 20.16 -5.20 -6.03
C LEU A 9 21.00 -6.43 -5.64
N PRO A 10 21.67 -7.09 -6.59
CA PRO A 10 22.59 -8.19 -6.28
C PRO A 10 23.60 -7.83 -5.19
N GLU A 11 24.14 -6.60 -5.22
CA GLU A 11 25.06 -6.08 -4.22
C GLU A 11 24.45 -6.02 -2.81
N THR A 12 23.13 -5.79 -2.72
CA THR A 12 22.41 -5.78 -1.44
C THR A 12 22.33 -7.19 -0.86
N LEU A 13 22.03 -8.18 -1.69
CA LEU A 13 21.98 -9.58 -1.26
C LEU A 13 23.37 -10.08 -0.85
N ILE A 14 24.41 -9.75 -1.63
CA ILE A 14 25.81 -10.07 -1.29
C ILE A 14 26.18 -9.46 0.07
N ASN A 15 25.92 -8.17 0.27
CA ASN A 15 26.23 -7.49 1.52
C ASN A 15 25.50 -8.10 2.73
N VAL A 16 24.27 -8.62 2.56
CA VAL A 16 23.58 -9.33 3.65
C VAL A 16 24.40 -10.54 4.09
N PHE A 17 24.88 -11.37 3.15
CA PHE A 17 25.71 -12.53 3.49
C PHE A 17 27.07 -12.14 4.06
N GLU A 18 27.73 -11.10 3.54
CA GLU A 18 28.98 -10.57 4.09
C GLU A 18 28.80 -10.15 5.56
N VAL A 19 27.73 -9.41 5.89
CA VAL A 19 27.41 -9.00 7.26
C VAL A 19 27.09 -10.21 8.15
N LEU A 20 26.30 -11.17 7.68
CA LEU A 20 25.97 -12.37 8.46
C LEU A 20 27.23 -13.14 8.85
N ASN A 21 28.15 -13.33 7.91
CA ASN A 21 29.40 -14.04 8.13
C ASN A 21 30.34 -13.24 9.06
N ALA A 22 30.50 -11.94 8.81
CA ALA A 22 31.40 -11.09 9.59
C ALA A 22 31.04 -11.03 11.09
N TYR A 23 29.75 -11.15 11.41
CA TYR A 23 29.24 -11.03 12.78
C TYR A 23 28.68 -12.34 13.35
N GLY A 24 28.78 -13.47 12.64
CA GLY A 24 28.29 -14.77 13.11
C GLY A 24 26.78 -14.79 13.40
N LEU A 25 25.97 -14.16 12.54
CA LEU A 25 24.54 -13.94 12.76
C LEU A 25 23.66 -14.98 12.06
N GLU A 26 22.54 -15.34 12.69
CA GLU A 26 21.48 -16.12 12.05
C GLU A 26 20.58 -15.24 11.17
N LEU A 27 20.31 -15.70 9.94
CA LEU A 27 19.41 -15.03 9.02
C LEU A 27 17.95 -15.45 9.21
N HIS A 28 17.17 -14.60 9.87
CA HIS A 28 15.72 -14.64 9.73
C HIS A 28 15.28 -13.88 8.46
N LEU A 29 14.80 -14.61 7.45
CA LEU A 29 14.36 -14.03 6.18
C LEU A 29 12.86 -13.74 6.16
N ALA A 30 12.50 -12.49 5.86
CA ALA A 30 11.14 -12.08 5.50
C ALA A 30 11.10 -11.86 3.98
N LYS A 31 10.50 -12.79 3.23
CA LYS A 31 10.46 -12.73 1.76
C LYS A 31 9.07 -12.38 1.25
N ALA A 32 8.98 -11.48 0.28
CA ALA A 32 7.73 -11.22 -0.42
C ALA A 32 7.24 -12.48 -1.16
N GLU A 33 6.01 -12.91 -0.86
CA GLU A 33 5.39 -14.10 -1.48
C GLU A 33 4.68 -13.78 -2.81
N VAL A 34 4.74 -12.51 -3.23
CA VAL A 34 4.00 -11.97 -4.36
C VAL A 34 4.99 -11.41 -5.38
N ASN A 35 4.73 -11.64 -6.67
CA ASN A 35 5.56 -11.08 -7.73
C ASN A 35 5.27 -9.58 -7.88
N PHE A 36 6.29 -8.74 -7.65
CA PHE A 36 6.14 -7.29 -7.74
C PHE A 36 5.67 -6.81 -9.12
N LEU A 37 6.16 -7.42 -10.21
CA LEU A 37 5.81 -7.01 -11.56
C LEU A 37 4.32 -7.28 -11.86
N GLU A 38 3.77 -8.39 -11.36
CA GLU A 38 2.34 -8.68 -11.46
C GLU A 38 1.49 -7.64 -10.71
N ILE A 39 1.97 -7.18 -9.54
CA ILE A 39 1.30 -6.11 -8.80
C ILE A 39 1.36 -4.77 -9.56
N VAL A 40 2.48 -4.48 -10.22
CA VAL A 40 2.60 -3.26 -11.03
C VAL A 40 1.67 -3.29 -12.24
N LYS A 41 1.50 -4.45 -12.90
CA LYS A 41 0.49 -4.61 -13.96
C LYS A 41 -0.92 -4.30 -13.43
N LEU A 42 -1.21 -4.73 -12.21
CA LEU A 42 -2.51 -4.56 -11.56
C LEU A 42 -2.80 -3.12 -11.08
N LEU A 43 -1.82 -2.48 -10.44
CA LEU A 43 -2.01 -1.21 -9.72
C LEU A 43 -1.28 -0.02 -10.37
N GLY A 44 -0.47 -0.25 -11.40
CA GLY A 44 0.50 0.70 -11.95
C GLY A 44 1.71 0.91 -11.02
N PRO A 45 2.75 1.64 -11.46
CA PRO A 45 3.98 1.81 -10.69
C PRO A 45 3.75 2.55 -9.36
N PRO A 46 4.50 2.21 -8.30
CA PRO A 46 4.41 2.91 -7.02
C PRO A 46 5.01 4.32 -7.13
N GLY A 47 4.42 5.27 -6.40
CA GLY A 47 4.87 6.66 -6.32
C GLY A 47 4.96 7.16 -4.88
N ARG A 48 5.45 8.39 -4.65
CA ARG A 48 5.59 9.00 -3.31
C ARG A 48 4.26 9.09 -2.56
N ASP A 49 3.15 9.33 -3.25
CA ASP A 49 1.78 9.42 -2.72
C ASP A 49 0.94 8.14 -2.94
N TYR A 50 1.54 7.15 -3.60
CA TYR A 50 0.93 5.88 -3.98
C TYR A 50 1.87 4.71 -3.63
N ARG A 51 2.29 4.64 -2.37
CA ARG A 51 3.28 3.68 -1.83
C ARG A 51 2.65 2.35 -1.40
N TYR A 52 1.77 1.78 -2.22
CA TYR A 52 1.11 0.51 -1.90
C TYR A 52 2.14 -0.62 -1.72
N CYS A 53 3.25 -0.59 -2.47
CA CYS A 53 4.29 -1.62 -2.44
C CYS A 53 4.89 -1.78 -1.04
N CYS A 54 5.10 -0.71 -0.29
CA CYS A 54 5.62 -0.79 1.07
C CYS A 54 4.78 -1.68 1.98
N LYS A 55 3.45 -1.68 1.81
CA LYS A 55 2.61 -2.55 2.62
C LYS A 55 2.62 -4.00 2.12
N ILE A 56 2.68 -4.18 0.80
CA ILE A 56 2.55 -5.49 0.14
C ILE A 56 3.84 -6.31 0.22
N ILE A 57 4.99 -5.73 -0.19
CA ILE A 57 6.26 -6.47 -0.34
C ILE A 57 7.27 -6.18 0.79
N LYS A 58 6.98 -5.24 1.70
CA LYS A 58 7.83 -4.97 2.88
C LYS A 58 7.12 -5.34 4.17
N LEU A 59 5.99 -4.70 4.43
CA LEU A 59 5.35 -4.82 5.73
C LEU A 59 4.74 -6.19 5.97
N ALA A 60 3.98 -6.71 5.02
CA ALA A 60 3.31 -7.99 5.21
C ALA A 60 4.29 -9.17 5.40
N PRO A 61 5.38 -9.30 4.62
CA PRO A 61 6.42 -10.31 4.87
C PRO A 61 7.06 -10.18 6.26
N ILE A 62 7.37 -8.95 6.70
CA ILE A 62 7.92 -8.69 8.03
C ILE A 62 6.96 -9.17 9.12
N CYS A 63 5.68 -8.80 9.05
CA CYS A 63 4.68 -9.21 10.04
C CYS A 63 4.59 -10.75 10.13
N LYS A 64 4.59 -11.43 8.97
CA LYS A 64 4.54 -12.90 8.90
C LYS A 64 5.78 -13.55 9.52
N ALA A 65 6.97 -13.02 9.21
CA ALA A 65 8.22 -13.54 9.75
C ALA A 65 8.32 -13.33 11.27
N LEU A 66 7.93 -12.15 11.78
CA LEU A 66 8.00 -11.84 13.20
C LEU A 66 7.06 -12.69 14.06
N LYS A 67 5.86 -13.04 13.55
CA LYS A 67 4.96 -13.97 14.27
C LYS A 67 5.56 -15.36 14.47
N LYS A 68 6.42 -15.82 13.57
CA LYS A 68 7.13 -17.10 13.74
C LYS A 68 8.19 -17.02 14.84
N ILE A 69 8.67 -15.82 15.16
CA ILE A 69 9.74 -15.57 16.13
C ILE A 69 9.17 -15.30 17.53
N SER A 70 8.10 -14.50 17.63
CA SER A 70 7.51 -14.14 18.93
C SER A 70 6.01 -13.87 18.83
N ASN A 71 5.26 -14.43 19.79
CA ASN A 71 3.81 -14.23 19.93
C ASN A 71 3.43 -13.16 20.97
N ILE A 72 4.38 -12.66 21.76
CA ILE A 72 4.12 -11.72 22.87
C ILE A 72 4.45 -10.29 22.44
N GLY A 73 5.53 -10.11 21.67
CA GLY A 73 5.99 -8.82 21.19
C GLY A 73 7.46 -8.85 20.78
N THR A 74 7.91 -7.80 20.10
CA THR A 74 9.26 -7.72 19.55
C THR A 74 9.89 -6.34 19.79
N VAL A 75 11.20 -6.31 19.99
CA VAL A 75 11.99 -5.07 19.96
C VAL A 75 12.78 -5.05 18.64
N SER A 76 12.46 -4.10 17.78
CA SER A 76 13.14 -3.90 16.50
C SER A 76 14.20 -2.82 16.64
N ILE A 77 15.47 -3.21 16.57
CA ILE A 77 16.59 -2.28 16.48
C ILE A 77 16.74 -1.82 15.02
N THR A 78 16.74 -0.50 14.79
CA THR A 78 16.77 0.08 13.44
C THR A 78 17.83 1.17 13.29
N GLY A 79 18.31 1.37 12.07
CA GLY A 79 19.22 2.46 11.71
C GLY A 79 18.54 3.80 11.42
N GLN A 80 17.30 4.03 11.91
CA GLN A 80 16.55 5.27 11.68
C GLN A 80 17.26 6.47 12.33
N ARG A 81 17.40 7.59 11.60
CA ARG A 81 18.07 8.82 12.04
C ARG A 81 17.20 10.05 11.82
N LYS A 82 17.31 11.05 12.71
CA LYS A 82 16.58 12.33 12.62
C LYS A 82 16.84 13.04 11.29
N TRP A 83 18.10 13.02 10.87
CA TRP A 83 18.61 13.76 9.70
C TRP A 83 18.22 13.15 8.36
N GLU A 84 17.47 12.04 8.33
CA GLU A 84 16.97 11.45 7.08
C GLU A 84 15.70 12.14 6.56
N SER A 85 14.90 12.78 7.42
CA SER A 85 13.75 13.61 7.02
C SER A 85 13.13 14.38 8.19
N PHE A 86 12.41 15.47 7.91
CA PHE A 86 11.62 16.20 8.91
C PHE A 86 10.65 15.32 9.72
N THR A 87 10.04 14.31 9.09
CA THR A 87 9.16 13.37 9.79
C THR A 87 9.95 12.48 10.75
N ARG A 88 11.13 12.00 10.37
CA ARG A 88 12.00 11.19 11.24
C ARG A 88 12.59 12.00 12.39
N ALA A 89 12.87 13.29 12.18
CA ALA A 89 13.35 14.19 13.23
C ALA A 89 12.41 14.29 14.44
N LYS A 90 11.10 14.09 14.23
CA LYS A 90 10.07 14.10 15.28
C LYS A 90 9.93 12.76 16.03
N ILE A 91 10.58 11.69 15.57
CA ILE A 91 10.44 10.35 16.16
C ILE A 91 11.52 10.15 17.23
N ALA A 92 11.09 9.83 18.45
CA ALA A 92 11.98 9.55 19.56
C ALA A 92 12.87 8.31 19.33
N ARG A 93 13.97 8.22 20.08
CA ARG A 93 14.91 7.09 20.04
C ARG A 93 14.24 5.75 20.35
N VAL A 94 13.24 5.75 21.23
CA VAL A 94 12.37 4.62 21.55
C VAL A 94 10.94 5.01 21.16
N SER A 95 10.26 4.18 20.38
CA SER A 95 8.89 4.46 19.94
C SER A 95 8.10 3.17 19.68
N LEU A 96 6.77 3.23 19.74
CA LEU A 96 5.94 2.12 19.28
C LEU A 96 5.90 2.08 17.76
N SER A 97 5.98 0.87 17.19
CA SER A 97 5.80 0.67 15.76
C SER A 97 4.36 1.02 15.36
N ARG A 98 4.21 1.88 14.36
CA ARG A 98 2.91 2.20 13.76
C ARG A 98 2.43 1.14 12.77
N TRP A 99 3.33 0.23 12.37
CA TRP A 99 3.14 -0.63 11.21
C TRP A 99 3.15 -2.12 11.56
N VAL A 100 3.88 -2.50 12.60
CA VAL A 100 3.98 -3.88 13.07
C VAL A 100 3.37 -3.93 14.46
N ALA A 101 2.32 -4.73 14.61
CA ALA A 101 1.63 -4.86 15.89
C ALA A 101 2.56 -5.44 16.97
N ASN A 102 2.43 -4.96 18.20
CA ASN A 102 3.20 -5.42 19.37
C ASN A 102 4.72 -5.30 19.19
N THR A 103 5.19 -4.28 18.46
CA THR A 103 6.63 -4.02 18.26
C THR A 103 7.04 -2.66 18.82
N VAL A 104 8.10 -2.64 19.63
CA VAL A 104 8.84 -1.43 20.02
C VAL A 104 9.99 -1.23 19.05
N VAL A 105 10.20 0.01 18.59
CA VAL A 105 11.33 0.40 17.73
C VAL A 105 12.37 1.12 18.58
N LEU A 106 13.59 0.59 18.58
CA LEU A 106 14.78 1.22 19.15
C LEU A 106 15.68 1.71 18.02
N ALA A 107 16.12 2.97 18.07
CA ALA A 107 16.98 3.58 17.05
C ALA A 107 18.29 4.11 17.69
N PRO A 108 19.31 3.26 17.94
CA PRO A 108 20.48 3.65 18.74
C PRO A 108 21.24 4.87 18.18
N ILE A 109 21.34 4.95 16.86
CA ILE A 109 22.05 6.02 16.13
C ILE A 109 21.11 7.16 15.71
N ASN A 110 19.99 7.37 16.40
CA ASN A 110 18.95 8.34 16.01
C ASN A 110 19.50 9.75 15.73
N ASP A 111 20.48 10.20 16.52
CA ASP A 111 21.07 11.54 16.40
C ASP A 111 22.26 11.62 15.43
N TRP A 112 22.70 10.49 14.86
CA TRP A 112 23.85 10.46 13.97
C TRP A 112 23.52 11.07 12.61
N THR A 113 24.45 11.85 12.07
CA THR A 113 24.40 12.33 10.68
C THR A 113 24.96 11.27 9.73
N ASN A 114 24.78 11.44 8.42
CA ASN A 114 25.42 10.56 7.43
C ASN A 114 26.95 10.56 7.57
N LEU A 115 27.57 11.70 7.91
CA LEU A 115 29.00 11.80 8.11
C LEU A 115 29.47 10.91 9.28
N HIS A 116 28.78 10.95 10.42
CA HIS A 116 29.10 10.09 11.57
C HIS A 116 29.04 8.59 11.20
N VAL A 117 28.00 8.18 10.46
CA VAL A 117 27.84 6.79 10.03
C VAL A 117 29.00 6.35 9.13
N TRP A 118 29.33 7.13 8.11
CA TRP A 118 30.41 6.78 7.18
C TRP A 118 31.79 6.82 7.82
N LEU A 119 32.08 7.83 8.66
CA LEU A 119 33.33 7.87 9.43
C LEU A 119 33.48 6.63 10.32
N TYR A 120 32.39 6.16 10.94
CA TYR A 120 32.42 4.95 11.76
C TYR A 120 32.67 3.70 10.90
N ILE A 121 31.97 3.56 9.77
CA ILE A 121 32.17 2.44 8.82
C ILE A 121 33.64 2.38 8.39
N PHE A 122 34.22 3.51 7.98
CA PHE A 122 35.61 3.54 7.51
C PHE A 122 36.63 3.36 8.64
N LYS A 123 36.43 4.01 9.80
CA LYS A 123 37.32 3.89 10.95
C LYS A 123 37.49 2.45 11.42
N TYR A 124 36.41 1.67 11.39
CA TYR A 124 36.38 0.29 11.86
C TYR A 124 36.36 -0.74 10.73
N ASN A 125 36.54 -0.31 9.48
CA ASN A 125 36.54 -1.16 8.29
C ASN A 125 35.34 -2.13 8.23
N LEU A 126 34.13 -1.61 8.48
CA LEU A 126 32.91 -2.40 8.52
C LEU A 126 32.45 -2.78 7.10
N PRO A 127 31.87 -3.97 6.89
CA PRO A 127 31.23 -4.31 5.62
C PRO A 127 30.07 -3.34 5.33
N TYR A 128 30.01 -2.85 4.09
CA TYR A 128 28.94 -2.00 3.59
C TYR A 128 28.55 -2.38 2.16
N ASN A 129 27.32 -2.02 1.79
CA ASN A 129 26.77 -2.40 0.50
C ASN A 129 27.47 -1.67 -0.66
N ARG A 130 28.14 -2.42 -1.54
CA ARG A 130 28.87 -1.87 -2.69
C ARG A 130 27.99 -1.15 -3.71
N ALA A 131 26.66 -1.26 -3.62
CA ALA A 131 25.76 -0.42 -4.40
C ALA A 131 25.96 1.08 -4.13
N TYR A 132 26.51 1.47 -2.96
CA TYR A 132 26.88 2.86 -2.68
C TYR A 132 27.99 3.41 -3.58
N GLU A 133 28.70 2.55 -4.31
CA GLU A 133 29.77 2.90 -5.25
C GLU A 133 29.26 2.99 -6.70
N LYS A 134 27.99 2.64 -6.97
CA LYS A 134 27.41 2.53 -8.31
C LYS A 134 26.21 3.47 -8.55
N GLY A 135 26.02 3.90 -9.81
CA GLY A 135 24.85 4.67 -10.28
C GLY A 135 23.61 3.82 -10.62
N TYR A 136 22.43 4.45 -10.65
CA TYR A 136 21.09 3.84 -10.55
C TYR A 136 20.59 2.97 -11.74
N TRP A 137 20.18 1.73 -11.47
CA TRP A 137 19.56 0.77 -12.41
C TRP A 137 18.09 1.05 -12.80
N TRP A 138 17.36 1.81 -11.97
CA TRP A 138 15.91 2.04 -12.11
C TRP A 138 15.51 2.81 -13.37
N GLN A 139 16.46 3.50 -13.99
CA GLN A 139 16.24 4.35 -15.16
C GLN A 139 15.73 3.56 -16.37
N LYS A 140 16.32 2.40 -16.65
CA LYS A 140 15.98 1.55 -17.80
C LYS A 140 14.54 1.00 -17.73
N TYR A 141 14.06 0.68 -16.53
CA TYR A 141 12.68 0.24 -16.34
C TYR A 141 11.67 1.34 -16.67
N LEU A 142 11.92 2.55 -16.19
CA LEU A 142 11.03 3.70 -16.42
C LEU A 142 10.98 4.09 -17.90
N GLU A 143 12.10 3.99 -18.61
CA GLU A 143 12.16 4.24 -20.06
C GLU A 143 11.23 3.31 -20.85
N ASN A 144 11.18 2.03 -20.48
CA ASN A 144 10.28 1.06 -21.11
C ASN A 144 8.80 1.37 -20.80
N TYR A 145 8.49 1.69 -19.53
CA TYR A 145 7.12 2.01 -19.12
C TYR A 145 6.55 3.23 -19.85
N VAL A 146 7.37 4.25 -20.10
CA VAL A 146 6.98 5.44 -20.89
C VAL A 146 6.55 5.03 -22.30
N LYS A 147 7.30 4.14 -22.96
CA LYS A 147 7.00 3.66 -24.31
C LYS A 147 5.70 2.87 -24.34
N GLU A 148 5.54 1.90 -23.44
CA GLU A 148 4.36 1.03 -23.37
C GLU A 148 3.08 1.81 -23.04
N SER A 149 3.17 2.81 -22.17
CA SER A 149 2.01 3.60 -21.70
C SER A 149 1.75 4.85 -22.54
N GLN A 150 2.51 5.07 -23.62
CA GLN A 150 2.43 6.27 -24.49
C GLN A 150 2.47 7.59 -23.70
N LEU A 151 3.31 7.62 -22.65
CA LEU A 151 3.49 8.80 -21.81
C LEU A 151 4.48 9.77 -22.47
N PRO A 152 4.34 11.09 -22.25
CA PRO A 152 5.31 12.06 -22.78
C PRO A 152 6.67 11.89 -22.07
N SER A 153 7.78 12.11 -22.79
CA SER A 153 9.15 11.99 -22.24
C SER A 153 9.38 12.85 -21.00
N ILE A 154 8.68 13.99 -20.93
CA ILE A 154 8.63 14.90 -19.79
C ILE A 154 8.25 14.20 -18.47
N TRP A 155 7.45 13.13 -18.57
CA TRP A 155 7.02 12.34 -17.42
C TRP A 155 8.19 11.62 -16.72
N LEU A 156 9.19 11.22 -17.49
CA LEU A 156 10.40 10.59 -16.97
C LEU A 156 11.47 11.61 -16.61
N SER A 157 11.77 12.56 -17.51
CA SER A 157 12.88 13.50 -17.35
C SER A 157 12.74 14.38 -16.10
N TYR A 158 11.52 14.82 -15.79
CA TYR A 158 11.24 15.60 -14.57
C TYR A 158 10.77 14.74 -13.39
N GLY A 159 10.87 13.41 -13.51
CA GLY A 159 10.51 12.48 -12.45
C GLY A 159 9.03 12.53 -12.06
N LEU A 160 8.14 12.88 -12.98
CA LEU A 160 6.70 13.04 -12.71
C LEU A 160 6.06 11.74 -12.21
N TRP A 161 6.57 10.59 -12.65
CA TRP A 161 6.20 9.27 -12.14
C TRP A 161 6.23 9.12 -10.61
N ARG A 162 6.98 9.98 -9.91
CA ARG A 162 7.06 9.98 -8.45
C ARG A 162 5.79 10.50 -7.79
N TRP A 163 4.87 11.12 -8.51
CA TRP A 163 3.60 11.65 -7.99
C TRP A 163 2.44 11.17 -8.85
N ARG A 164 1.42 10.59 -8.23
CA ARG A 164 0.26 10.07 -8.95
C ARG A 164 -0.96 10.99 -8.88
N ARG A 165 -1.08 11.80 -7.82
CA ARG A 165 -2.28 12.62 -7.55
C ARG A 165 -2.00 14.11 -7.54
N ARG A 166 -1.05 14.54 -6.71
CA ARG A 166 -0.73 15.96 -6.54
C ARG A 166 0.75 16.17 -6.75
N TYR A 167 1.07 16.88 -7.82
CA TYR A 167 2.40 17.39 -8.07
C TYR A 167 2.71 18.57 -7.14
N PRO A 168 3.98 18.76 -6.73
CA PRO A 168 4.41 19.95 -6.02
C PRO A 168 4.00 21.23 -6.77
N GLY A 169 3.53 22.26 -6.06
CA GLY A 169 3.02 23.48 -6.68
C GLY A 169 4.04 24.19 -7.57
N ASP A 170 5.31 24.23 -7.16
CA ASP A 170 6.41 24.77 -7.97
C ASP A 170 6.62 23.97 -9.26
N LEU A 171 6.53 22.65 -9.19
CA LEU A 171 6.63 21.78 -10.36
C LEU A 171 5.46 21.98 -11.32
N VAL A 172 4.23 22.12 -10.79
CA VAL A 172 3.05 22.43 -11.61
C VAL A 172 3.24 23.77 -12.32
N ARG A 173 3.65 24.81 -11.59
CA ARG A 173 3.91 26.15 -12.16
C ARG A 173 4.98 26.11 -13.26
N PHE A 174 6.06 25.37 -13.02
CA PHE A 174 7.13 25.19 -14.00
C PHE A 174 6.65 24.48 -15.27
N LEU A 175 5.93 23.35 -15.11
CA LEU A 175 5.43 22.60 -16.26
C LEU A 175 4.42 23.40 -17.10
N ASP A 176 3.57 24.18 -16.44
CA ASP A 176 2.55 25.00 -17.09
C ASP A 176 3.17 26.19 -17.84
N LYS A 177 4.12 26.90 -17.21
CA LYS A 177 4.71 28.12 -17.76
C LYS A 177 5.87 27.88 -18.73
N GLU A 178 6.75 26.95 -18.41
CA GLU A 178 8.02 26.76 -19.13
C GLU A 178 7.98 25.61 -20.13
N CYS A 179 7.09 24.64 -19.90
CA CYS A 179 6.96 23.46 -20.77
C CYS A 179 5.65 23.43 -21.55
N GLU A 180 4.71 24.35 -21.29
CA GLU A 180 3.35 24.38 -21.86
C GLU A 180 2.60 23.04 -21.70
N VAL A 181 2.89 22.29 -20.63
CA VAL A 181 2.27 21.00 -20.34
C VAL A 181 1.29 21.12 -19.17
N SER A 182 0.00 21.02 -19.47
CA SER A 182 -1.02 20.93 -18.44
C SER A 182 -0.90 19.62 -17.66
N VAL A 183 -0.64 19.71 -16.36
CA VAL A 183 -0.56 18.56 -15.44
C VAL A 183 -1.85 17.73 -15.44
N ASN A 184 -3.01 18.37 -15.59
CA ASN A 184 -4.29 17.68 -15.66
C ASN A 184 -4.40 16.77 -16.89
N SER A 185 -3.78 17.16 -18.01
CA SER A 185 -3.75 16.34 -19.23
C SER A 185 -2.96 15.03 -19.02
N ILE A 186 -1.94 15.05 -18.15
CA ILE A 186 -1.16 13.87 -17.78
C ILE A 186 -1.95 13.00 -16.78
N ILE A 187 -2.50 13.60 -15.72
CA ILE A 187 -3.25 12.86 -14.69
C ILE A 187 -4.45 12.12 -15.30
N ASN A 188 -5.18 12.76 -16.21
CA ASN A 188 -6.35 12.18 -16.84
C ASN A 188 -6.02 10.99 -17.76
N LYS A 189 -4.78 10.93 -18.30
CA LYS A 189 -4.32 9.80 -19.11
C LYS A 189 -3.90 8.58 -18.27
N VAL A 190 -3.64 8.76 -16.97
CA VAL A 190 -3.26 7.65 -16.09
C VAL A 190 -4.50 6.81 -15.76
N PRO A 191 -4.53 5.51 -16.09
CA PRO A 191 -5.67 4.64 -15.79
C PRO A 191 -5.99 4.63 -14.29
N LYS A 192 -7.27 4.83 -13.96
CA LYS A 192 -7.80 4.74 -12.59
C LYS A 192 -8.30 3.32 -12.33
N CYS A 193 -7.79 2.67 -11.30
CA CYS A 193 -8.24 1.34 -10.90
C CYS A 193 -9.69 1.35 -10.37
N LEU A 194 -10.13 2.46 -9.75
CA LEU A 194 -11.50 2.66 -9.31
C LEU A 194 -11.88 4.11 -9.58
N ASP A 195 -12.92 4.32 -10.39
CA ASP A 195 -13.58 5.62 -10.53
C ASP A 195 -15.02 5.52 -10.05
N ILE A 196 -15.53 6.62 -9.52
CA ILE A 196 -16.90 6.69 -9.00
C ILE A 196 -17.60 7.97 -9.43
N GLU A 197 -18.91 7.87 -9.54
CA GLU A 197 -19.83 8.99 -9.64
C GLU A 197 -20.79 8.91 -8.48
N VAL A 198 -21.00 10.03 -7.79
CA VAL A 198 -21.79 10.10 -6.57
C VAL A 198 -22.91 11.09 -6.78
N SER A 199 -24.13 10.69 -6.43
CA SER A 199 -25.25 11.60 -6.24
C SER A 199 -25.90 11.35 -4.88
N TYR A 200 -26.50 12.39 -4.31
CA TYR A 200 -27.19 12.31 -3.04
C TYR A 200 -28.64 12.77 -3.21
N LYS A 201 -29.60 11.88 -2.93
CA LYS A 201 -31.03 12.12 -3.08
C LYS A 201 -31.78 11.36 -1.98
N ASP A 202 -32.85 11.95 -1.45
CA ASP A 202 -33.74 11.33 -0.46
C ASP A 202 -33.02 10.73 0.76
N GLY A 203 -31.99 11.43 1.25
CA GLY A 203 -31.21 10.99 2.41
C GLY A 203 -30.26 9.80 2.12
N LYS A 204 -30.02 9.47 0.86
CA LYS A 204 -29.19 8.33 0.42
C LYS A 204 -28.15 8.74 -0.59
N PHE A 205 -26.99 8.10 -0.51
CA PHE A 205 -25.95 8.15 -1.52
C PHE A 205 -26.21 7.10 -2.58
N TYR A 206 -26.13 7.49 -3.85
CA TYR A 206 -26.13 6.62 -5.00
C TYR A 206 -24.74 6.72 -5.65
N VAL A 207 -24.00 5.62 -5.63
CA VAL A 207 -22.62 5.57 -6.11
C VAL A 207 -22.52 4.58 -7.25
N ASN A 208 -22.34 5.10 -8.47
CA ASN A 208 -21.96 4.27 -9.60
C ASN A 208 -20.44 4.10 -9.58
N TYR A 209 -19.94 2.89 -9.76
CA TYR A 209 -18.51 2.61 -9.76
C TYR A 209 -18.06 1.95 -11.07
N LYS A 210 -16.82 2.23 -11.46
CA LYS A 210 -16.16 1.59 -12.58
C LYS A 210 -14.78 1.12 -12.14
N THR A 211 -14.49 -0.16 -12.38
CA THR A 211 -13.18 -0.75 -12.15
C THR A 211 -12.48 -1.01 -13.48
N LEU A 212 -11.16 -0.85 -13.51
CA LEU A 212 -10.34 -1.16 -14.69
C LEU A 212 -10.34 -2.68 -15.01
N MET A 213 -10.56 -3.51 -14.01
CA MET A 213 -10.62 -4.97 -14.14
C MET A 213 -11.96 -5.49 -13.67
N LYS A 214 -12.35 -6.67 -14.18
CA LYS A 214 -13.58 -7.34 -13.75
C LYS A 214 -13.46 -7.76 -12.28
N MET A 215 -14.49 -7.44 -11.50
CA MET A 215 -14.57 -7.83 -10.10
C MET A 215 -14.87 -9.33 -9.96
N SER A 216 -14.24 -9.99 -8.98
CA SER A 216 -14.60 -11.37 -8.60
C SER A 216 -15.80 -11.35 -7.65
N HIS A 217 -16.93 -11.90 -8.09
CA HIS A 217 -18.16 -12.00 -7.28
C HIS A 217 -17.95 -12.93 -6.08
N GLU A 218 -17.31 -14.07 -6.28
CA GLU A 218 -16.96 -15.01 -5.19
C GLU A 218 -16.13 -14.31 -4.10
N ARG A 219 -15.08 -13.58 -4.49
CA ARG A 219 -14.25 -12.83 -3.53
C ARG A 219 -15.03 -11.70 -2.86
N PHE A 220 -15.96 -11.07 -3.57
CA PHE A 220 -16.83 -10.05 -2.99
C PHE A 220 -17.71 -10.64 -1.89
N LEU A 221 -18.36 -11.78 -2.15
CA LEU A 221 -19.21 -12.48 -1.18
C LEU A 221 -18.42 -12.96 0.04
N GLU A 222 -17.18 -13.42 -0.13
CA GLU A 222 -16.33 -13.74 1.03
C GLU A 222 -15.95 -12.51 1.85
N LEU A 223 -15.63 -11.40 1.19
CA LEU A 223 -15.21 -10.18 1.86
C LEU A 223 -16.37 -9.42 2.51
N ILE A 224 -17.60 -9.54 2.02
CA ILE A 224 -18.75 -8.79 2.56
C ILE A 224 -19.12 -9.22 3.98
N LYS A 225 -18.79 -10.46 4.36
CA LYS A 225 -18.88 -11.01 5.72
C LYS A 225 -18.12 -10.19 6.77
N ILE A 226 -17.17 -9.34 6.34
CA ILE A 226 -16.45 -8.40 7.21
C ILE A 226 -17.34 -7.21 7.61
N LEU A 227 -18.29 -6.82 6.74
CA LEU A 227 -19.20 -5.70 6.95
C LEU A 227 -20.49 -6.11 7.64
N ASP A 228 -21.04 -7.25 7.24
CA ASP A 228 -22.28 -7.83 7.76
C ASP A 228 -22.28 -9.32 7.47
N LYS A 229 -22.40 -10.16 8.50
CA LYS A 229 -22.57 -11.61 8.34
C LYS A 229 -23.97 -12.02 7.89
N ASN A 230 -24.96 -11.17 8.14
CA ASN A 230 -26.38 -11.43 7.85
C ASN A 230 -26.82 -10.76 6.54
N TYR A 231 -25.90 -10.56 5.60
CA TYR A 231 -26.22 -9.98 4.31
C TYR A 231 -27.19 -10.89 3.54
N LEU A 232 -28.10 -10.29 2.79
CA LEU A 232 -29.06 -11.02 1.97
C LEU A 232 -28.65 -10.92 0.51
N VAL A 233 -28.76 -12.02 -0.23
CA VAL A 233 -28.49 -12.08 -1.67
C VAL A 233 -29.80 -12.39 -2.39
N SER A 234 -30.14 -11.57 -3.37
CA SER A 234 -31.27 -11.80 -4.28
C SER A 234 -30.81 -11.45 -5.69
N ASN A 235 -30.51 -12.47 -6.50
CA ASN A 235 -29.84 -12.32 -7.80
C ASN A 235 -28.52 -11.53 -7.63
N ASP A 236 -28.31 -10.48 -8.45
CA ASP A 236 -27.13 -9.61 -8.38
C ASP A 236 -27.24 -8.49 -7.32
N LYS A 237 -28.32 -8.47 -6.52
CA LYS A 237 -28.52 -7.47 -5.47
C LYS A 237 -28.20 -8.03 -4.10
N ILE A 238 -27.34 -7.33 -3.38
CA ILE A 238 -26.85 -7.69 -2.06
C ILE A 238 -27.28 -6.62 -1.07
N ILE A 239 -28.04 -7.01 -0.05
CA ILE A 239 -28.53 -6.12 1.00
C ILE A 239 -27.65 -6.28 2.24
N ILE A 240 -27.09 -5.18 2.71
CA ILE A 240 -26.14 -5.13 3.82
C ILE A 240 -26.77 -4.27 4.93
N LYS A 241 -26.68 -4.74 6.17
CA LYS A 241 -27.23 -4.12 7.38
C LYS A 241 -28.70 -3.69 7.22
N LYS A 242 -29.46 -4.49 6.46
CA LYS A 242 -30.87 -4.28 6.09
C LYS A 242 -31.18 -3.03 5.27
N HIS A 243 -30.19 -2.23 4.87
CA HIS A 243 -30.43 -0.88 4.35
C HIS A 243 -29.53 -0.43 3.21
N SER A 244 -28.26 -0.85 3.19
CA SER A 244 -27.38 -0.57 2.06
C SER A 244 -27.59 -1.64 0.99
N ILE A 245 -27.54 -1.24 -0.28
CA ILE A 245 -27.74 -2.13 -1.42
C ILE A 245 -26.51 -2.06 -2.30
N VAL A 246 -25.99 -3.22 -2.70
CA VAL A 246 -24.98 -3.34 -3.75
C VAL A 246 -25.59 -4.10 -4.89
N ASP A 247 -25.70 -3.45 -6.04
CA ASP A 247 -26.15 -4.07 -7.28
C ASP A 247 -24.94 -4.33 -8.17
N LEU A 248 -24.58 -5.60 -8.28
CA LEU A 248 -23.42 -6.05 -9.05
C LEU A 248 -23.64 -5.91 -10.56
N SER A 249 -24.89 -6.00 -11.01
CA SER A 249 -25.24 -5.95 -12.44
C SER A 249 -25.09 -4.54 -13.00
N SER A 250 -25.53 -3.53 -12.24
CA SER A 250 -25.45 -2.12 -12.62
C SER A 250 -24.20 -1.41 -12.09
N SER A 251 -23.36 -2.13 -11.33
CA SER A 251 -22.20 -1.54 -10.64
C SER A 251 -22.56 -0.31 -9.81
N GLN A 252 -23.62 -0.46 -9.00
CA GLN A 252 -24.17 0.61 -8.17
C GLN A 252 -24.18 0.22 -6.69
N VAL A 253 -23.88 1.19 -5.83
CA VAL A 253 -23.98 1.09 -4.38
C VAL A 253 -24.93 2.17 -3.87
N ILE A 254 -25.86 1.79 -3.00
CA ILE A 254 -26.78 2.69 -2.31
C ILE A 254 -26.52 2.60 -0.82
N CYS A 255 -26.23 3.74 -0.17
CA CYS A 255 -25.95 3.80 1.28
C CYS A 255 -26.70 4.94 1.96
N ARG A 256 -26.80 4.88 3.29
CA ARG A 256 -27.35 5.98 4.11
C ARG A 256 -26.30 6.97 4.55
N SER A 257 -25.03 6.55 4.58
CA SER A 257 -23.92 7.42 4.97
C SER A 257 -22.72 7.26 4.05
N SER A 258 -21.92 8.32 3.96
CA SER A 258 -20.63 8.28 3.26
C SER A 258 -19.68 7.25 3.86
N VAL A 259 -19.74 6.99 5.16
CA VAL A 259 -18.94 5.97 5.86
C VAL A 259 -19.30 4.55 5.42
N GLU A 260 -20.60 4.25 5.28
CA GLU A 260 -21.06 2.96 4.73
C GLU A 260 -20.55 2.77 3.30
N CYS A 261 -20.75 3.78 2.44
CA CYS A 261 -20.27 3.74 1.06
C CYS A 261 -18.77 3.54 0.97
N LEU A 262 -17.97 4.22 1.81
CA LEU A 262 -16.53 3.99 1.86
C LEU A 262 -16.19 2.55 2.22
N ASN A 263 -16.86 1.97 3.21
CA ASN A 263 -16.57 0.60 3.64
C ASN A 263 -16.94 -0.43 2.56
N ILE A 264 -18.05 -0.23 1.86
CA ILE A 264 -18.46 -1.07 0.73
C ILE A 264 -17.50 -0.91 -0.46
N LEU A 265 -17.13 0.31 -0.84
CA LEU A 265 -16.18 0.56 -1.92
C LEU A 265 -14.79 -0.03 -1.62
N LYS A 266 -14.37 -0.10 -0.36
CA LYS A 266 -13.16 -0.83 0.03
C LYS A 266 -13.30 -2.33 -0.23
N ILE A 267 -14.47 -2.93 0.03
CA ILE A 267 -14.73 -4.33 -0.31
C ILE A 267 -14.71 -4.54 -1.82
N ILE A 268 -15.33 -3.66 -2.61
CA ILE A 268 -15.28 -3.68 -4.09
C ILE A 268 -13.83 -3.58 -4.60
N ALA A 269 -13.05 -2.63 -4.09
CA ALA A 269 -11.66 -2.48 -4.47
C ALA A 269 -10.86 -3.75 -4.14
N ARG A 270 -11.08 -4.34 -2.96
CA ARG A 270 -10.42 -5.58 -2.52
C ARG A 270 -10.86 -6.80 -3.32
N SER A 271 -12.14 -6.92 -3.65
CA SER A 271 -12.64 -8.04 -4.45
C SER A 271 -12.07 -8.03 -5.87
N THR A 272 -11.76 -6.86 -6.42
CA THR A 272 -11.12 -6.71 -7.74
C THR A 272 -9.59 -6.84 -7.68
N TYR A 273 -8.92 -6.13 -6.76
CA TYR A 273 -7.48 -5.89 -6.82
C TYR A 273 -6.67 -6.56 -5.69
N CYS A 274 -7.23 -7.52 -4.95
CA CYS A 274 -6.49 -8.24 -3.91
C CYS A 274 -5.22 -8.89 -4.48
N THR A 275 -4.07 -8.59 -3.89
CA THR A 275 -2.77 -9.19 -4.24
C THR A 275 -2.40 -10.37 -3.35
N PHE A 276 -3.32 -10.84 -2.51
CA PHE A 276 -3.07 -11.91 -1.53
C PHE A 276 -1.88 -11.65 -0.58
N CYS A 277 -1.56 -10.39 -0.31
CA CYS A 277 -0.43 -10.00 0.56
C CYS A 277 -0.56 -10.40 2.03
N ARG A 278 -1.67 -11.02 2.45
CA ARG A 278 -1.94 -11.49 3.83
C ARG A 278 -2.00 -10.43 4.93
N LEU A 279 -1.80 -9.15 4.66
CA LEU A 279 -1.85 -8.11 5.71
C LEU A 279 -3.16 -8.11 6.52
N CYS A 280 -4.31 -8.41 5.89
CA CYS A 280 -5.59 -8.48 6.61
C CYS A 280 -5.72 -9.68 7.55
N SER A 281 -5.16 -10.86 7.21
CA SER A 281 -5.08 -11.98 8.15
C SER A 281 -4.11 -11.68 9.27
N GLU A 282 -2.99 -11.00 8.96
CA GLU A 282 -1.99 -10.67 9.98
C GLU A 282 -2.51 -9.76 11.08
N TRP A 283 -3.37 -8.82 10.73
CA TRP A 283 -3.98 -7.86 11.67
C TRP A 283 -5.27 -8.38 12.33
N CYS A 284 -5.75 -9.56 11.96
CA CYS A 284 -6.96 -10.12 12.53
C CYS A 284 -6.68 -10.73 13.92
N ARG A 285 -7.18 -10.10 14.99
CA ARG A 285 -6.94 -10.56 16.37
C ARG A 285 -7.65 -11.87 16.72
N THR A 286 -8.72 -12.22 15.99
CA THR A 286 -9.50 -13.44 16.21
C THR A 286 -9.17 -14.53 15.18
N ASN A 287 -8.17 -14.31 14.32
CA ASN A 287 -7.80 -15.22 13.22
C ASN A 287 -8.98 -15.58 12.29
N ALA A 288 -9.97 -14.68 12.17
CA ALA A 288 -11.16 -14.89 11.35
C ALA A 288 -10.91 -14.80 9.84
N ILE A 289 -9.69 -14.46 9.39
CA ILE A 289 -9.35 -14.33 7.97
C ILE A 289 -8.21 -15.29 7.66
N SER A 290 -8.44 -16.19 6.71
CA SER A 290 -7.42 -17.07 6.13
C SER A 290 -7.17 -16.70 4.67
N ILE A 291 -5.89 -16.74 4.27
CA ILE A 291 -5.44 -16.44 2.92
C ILE A 291 -4.43 -17.49 2.50
N ASP A 292 -4.91 -18.43 1.68
CA ASP A 292 -4.09 -19.39 0.97
C ASP A 292 -4.19 -19.10 -0.53
N ASN A 293 -4.77 -20.01 -1.32
CA ASN A 293 -5.10 -19.77 -2.74
C ASN A 293 -6.35 -18.89 -2.91
N TYR A 294 -7.19 -18.84 -1.88
CA TYR A 294 -8.42 -18.05 -1.80
C TYR A 294 -8.47 -17.32 -0.46
N LEU A 295 -9.17 -16.19 -0.42
CA LEU A 295 -9.43 -15.45 0.81
C LEU A 295 -10.77 -15.94 1.39
N ARG A 296 -10.78 -16.34 2.66
CA ARG A 296 -11.99 -16.74 3.38
C ARG A 296 -12.16 -15.96 4.67
N VAL A 297 -13.41 -15.75 5.07
CA VAL A 297 -13.77 -15.11 6.33
C VAL A 297 -14.62 -16.08 7.16
N ASN A 298 -14.11 -16.47 8.33
CA ASN A 298 -14.87 -17.24 9.30
C ASN A 298 -15.84 -16.32 10.06
N GLU A 299 -17.14 -16.54 9.86
CA GLU A 299 -18.20 -15.70 10.39
C GLU A 299 -18.29 -15.80 11.91
N ASP A 300 -18.13 -16.99 12.49
CA ASP A 300 -18.20 -17.19 13.95
C ASP A 300 -17.07 -16.45 14.68
N ALA A 301 -15.87 -16.46 14.11
CA ALA A 301 -14.71 -15.80 14.68
C ALA A 301 -14.65 -14.28 14.38
N CYS A 302 -15.27 -13.82 13.29
CA CYS A 302 -15.23 -12.42 12.89
C CYS A 302 -16.04 -11.56 13.88
N ARG A 303 -15.53 -10.38 14.24
CA ARG A 303 -16.24 -9.42 15.12
C ARG A 303 -16.68 -8.14 14.40
N GLU A 304 -16.66 -8.14 13.06
CA GLU A 304 -17.06 -6.99 12.22
C GLU A 304 -16.33 -5.67 12.57
N CYS A 305 -15.11 -5.75 13.12
CA CYS A 305 -14.36 -4.60 13.62
C CYS A 305 -13.69 -3.74 12.53
N LEU A 306 -13.75 -4.20 11.27
CA LEU A 306 -13.23 -3.53 10.06
C LEU A 306 -11.71 -3.24 10.02
N ILE A 307 -10.93 -3.66 11.03
CA ILE A 307 -9.47 -3.44 11.07
C ILE A 307 -8.82 -3.95 9.79
N CYS A 308 -9.14 -5.18 9.39
CA CYS A 308 -8.64 -5.82 8.17
C CYS A 308 -8.99 -5.05 6.88
N ASN A 309 -10.15 -4.38 6.85
CA ASN A 309 -10.58 -3.56 5.73
C ASN A 309 -9.82 -2.23 5.67
N ASN A 310 -9.45 -1.68 6.83
CA ASN A 310 -8.73 -0.42 6.96
C ASN A 310 -7.22 -0.54 6.74
N VAL A 311 -6.60 -1.67 7.13
CA VAL A 311 -5.15 -1.87 6.93
C VAL A 311 -4.79 -2.24 5.49
N CYS A 312 -5.77 -2.77 4.73
CA CYS A 312 -5.55 -3.27 3.38
C CYS A 312 -4.99 -2.18 2.44
N PRO A 313 -3.88 -2.43 1.73
CA PRO A 313 -3.25 -1.43 0.86
C PRO A 313 -4.16 -1.02 -0.30
N VAL A 314 -4.87 -2.00 -0.88
CA VAL A 314 -5.83 -1.78 -1.96
C VAL A 314 -6.93 -0.83 -1.52
N ALA A 315 -7.59 -1.13 -0.39
CA ALA A 315 -8.62 -0.28 0.19
C ALA A 315 -8.10 1.12 0.52
N GLU A 316 -6.92 1.22 1.14
CA GLU A 316 -6.35 2.51 1.51
C GLU A 316 -6.02 3.36 0.28
N TYR A 317 -5.34 2.80 -0.72
CA TYR A 317 -4.82 3.58 -1.83
C TYR A 317 -5.85 3.79 -2.95
N LEU A 318 -6.78 2.86 -3.16
CA LEU A 318 -7.82 2.99 -4.19
C LEU A 318 -9.08 3.72 -3.71
N VAL A 319 -9.35 3.75 -2.39
CA VAL A 319 -10.56 4.37 -1.83
C VAL A 319 -10.24 5.53 -0.90
N MET A 320 -9.43 5.31 0.14
CA MET A 320 -9.24 6.34 1.19
C MET A 320 -8.33 7.49 0.75
N ARG A 321 -7.30 7.16 -0.03
CA ARG A 321 -6.32 8.15 -0.50
C ARG A 321 -6.60 8.61 -1.93
N SER A 322 -7.59 8.06 -2.62
CA SER A 322 -8.02 8.51 -3.94
C SER A 322 -9.02 9.67 -3.84
N ASP A 323 -9.50 10.16 -4.97
CA ASP A 323 -10.54 11.21 -4.99
C ASP A 323 -11.92 10.69 -4.58
N VAL A 324 -12.09 9.37 -4.40
CA VAL A 324 -13.33 8.75 -3.91
C VAL A 324 -13.81 9.39 -2.61
N LEU A 325 -12.92 9.50 -1.62
CA LEU A 325 -13.27 10.10 -0.33
C LEU A 325 -13.69 11.56 -0.47
N LYS A 326 -13.03 12.33 -1.35
CA LYS A 326 -13.38 13.72 -1.60
C LYS A 326 -14.73 13.83 -2.29
N LYS A 327 -14.98 13.02 -3.33
CA LYS A 327 -16.26 12.96 -4.05
C LYS A 327 -17.40 12.70 -3.08
N LEU A 328 -17.30 11.68 -2.23
CA LEU A 328 -18.33 11.36 -1.23
C LEU A 328 -18.57 12.46 -0.20
N LYS A 329 -17.51 13.14 0.27
CA LYS A 329 -17.64 14.23 1.24
C LYS A 329 -18.26 15.49 0.62
N ASN A 330 -17.90 15.79 -0.63
CA ASN A 330 -18.34 17.00 -1.31
C ASN A 330 -19.80 16.93 -1.77
N THR A 331 -20.39 15.74 -1.94
CA THR A 331 -21.80 15.58 -2.36
C THR A 331 -22.80 15.66 -1.20
N GLN A 332 -22.33 15.66 0.05
CA GLN A 332 -23.18 15.80 1.24
C GLN A 332 -23.39 17.27 1.65
N ASN A 333 -22.47 18.14 1.23
CA ASN A 333 -22.56 19.60 1.35
C ASN A 333 -23.12 20.17 0.05
#